data_AF-A0A920LDW5-F1
#
_entry.id   AF-A0A920LDW5-F1
#
_cell.length_a   1.000
_cell.length_b   1.000
_cell.length_c   1.000
_cell.angle_alpha   90.00
_cell.angle_beta   90.00
_cell.angle_gamma   90.00
#
_symmetry.space_group_name_H-M   'P 1'
#
loop_
_entity.id
_entity.type
_entity.pdbx_description
1 polymer ?
#
loop_
_entity_poly.entity_id
_entity_poly.type
_entity_poly.pdbx_seq_one_letter_code
_entity_poly.pdbx_strand_id
1 'polypeptide(L)'
;MKILKDDVKLFVANSYLQIMFNKEILKVQQSQLEINKEEYKRTKDLIESGIFHQGKYLKLKQTLHLQEQSVVLAENNLRDVKLNLAQVLLIDDYESFDIADEDFSIPFSDILENSPKEIFEKAKSFRNDIKLAETNISIAEKDIKIARSFRLPSITSFYSWNTRISYLDNLPSFEDQFDLNKVKHMD
;
A
#
# COMPACT_ATOMS: atom_id res chain seq x y z
N MET A 1 0.44 -3.73 -11.06
CA MET A 1 1.05 -4.74 -10.16
C MET A 1 2.55 -4.51 -9.90
N LYS A 2 3.38 -4.16 -10.90
CA LYS A 2 4.83 -3.93 -10.67
C LYS A 2 5.13 -2.72 -9.78
N ILE A 3 4.44 -1.58 -9.97
CA ILE A 3 4.55 -0.39 -9.11
C ILE A 3 4.27 -0.75 -7.64
N LEU A 4 3.12 -1.38 -7.38
CA LEU A 4 2.74 -1.85 -6.04
C LEU A 4 3.80 -2.77 -5.40
N LYS A 5 4.43 -3.65 -6.17
CA LYS A 5 5.50 -4.53 -5.67
C LYS A 5 6.74 -3.74 -5.27
N ASP A 6 7.12 -2.74 -6.05
CA ASP A 6 8.28 -1.89 -5.75
C ASP A 6 8.00 -1.02 -4.52
N ASP A 7 6.79 -0.48 -4.40
CA ASP A 7 6.34 0.31 -3.25
C ASP A 7 6.33 -0.54 -1.96
N VAL A 8 5.80 -1.77 -2.02
CA VAL A 8 5.77 -2.69 -0.86
C VAL A 8 7.20 -3.05 -0.44
N LYS A 9 8.11 -3.33 -1.38
CA LYS A 9 9.51 -3.61 -1.06
C LYS A 9 10.19 -2.43 -0.37
N LEU A 10 9.99 -1.23 -0.91
CA LEU A 10 10.56 -0.01 -0.33
C LEU A 10 9.99 0.25 1.06
N PHE A 11 8.68 0.04 1.24
CA PHE A 11 8.03 0.15 2.53
C PHE A 11 8.61 -0.84 3.53
N VAL A 12 8.72 -2.12 3.18
CA VAL A 12 9.31 -3.17 4.05
C VAL A 12 10.74 -2.81 4.45
N ALA A 13 11.57 -2.37 3.51
CA ALA A 13 12.94 -1.96 3.80
C ALA A 13 13.00 -0.76 4.77
N ASN A 14 12.16 0.26 4.54
CA ASN A 14 12.10 1.42 5.43
C ASN A 14 11.58 1.06 6.82
N SER A 15 10.54 0.22 6.91
CA SER A 15 10.00 -0.25 8.19
C SER A 15 11.01 -1.07 8.97
N TYR A 16 11.79 -1.94 8.30
CA TYR A 16 12.88 -2.68 8.93
C TYR A 16 13.92 -1.73 9.55
N LEU A 17 14.38 -0.72 8.80
CA LEU A 17 15.32 0.29 9.30
C LEU A 17 14.73 1.12 10.45
N GLN A 18 13.44 1.44 10.40
CA GLN A 18 12.75 2.13 11.48
C GLN A 18 12.70 1.28 12.77
N ILE A 19 12.49 -0.04 12.66
CA ILE A 19 12.52 -0.93 13.82
C ILE A 19 13.92 -0.96 14.43
N MET A 20 14.98 -1.14 13.61
CA MET A 20 16.36 -1.10 14.10
C MET A 20 16.66 0.23 14.81
N PHE A 21 16.26 1.36 14.22
CA PHE A 21 16.45 2.68 14.81
C PHE A 21 15.72 2.85 16.14
N ASN A 22 14.47 2.38 16.24
CA ASN A 22 13.71 2.44 17.49
C ASN A 22 14.26 1.49 18.57
N LYS A 23 14.82 0.33 18.20
CA LYS A 23 15.54 -0.55 19.13
C LYS A 23 16.73 0.19 19.76
N GLU A 24 17.53 0.88 18.95
CA GLU A 24 18.67 1.65 19.44
C GLU A 24 18.24 2.87 20.28
N ILE A 25 17.17 3.57 19.90
CA ILE A 25 16.59 4.63 20.74
C ILE A 25 16.19 4.08 22.11
N LEU A 26 15.47 2.95 22.15
CA LEU A 26 15.04 2.33 23.40
C LEU A 26 16.26 1.98 24.28
N LYS A 27 17.30 1.38 23.69
CA LYS A 27 18.55 1.06 24.39
C LYS A 27 19.24 2.29 24.98
N VAL A 28 19.24 3.41 24.25
CA VAL A 28 19.76 4.70 24.74
C VAL A 28 18.92 5.21 25.92
N GLN A 29 17.58 5.18 25.81
CA GLN A 29 16.69 5.63 26.90
C GLN A 29 16.83 4.77 28.16
N GLN A 30 16.98 3.45 28.02
CA GLN A 30 17.24 2.54 29.12
C GLN A 30 18.59 2.82 29.78
N SER A 31 19.64 3.04 28.98
CA SER A 31 20.97 3.41 29.51
C SER A 31 20.92 4.72 30.30
N GLN A 32 20.20 5.73 29.80
CA GLN A 32 20.00 6.99 30.50
C GLN A 32 19.18 6.84 31.78
N LEU A 33 18.22 5.91 31.81
CA LEU A 33 17.46 5.58 33.02
C LEU A 33 18.37 5.02 34.11
N GLU A 34 19.27 4.09 33.77
CA GLU A 34 20.22 3.52 34.74
C GLU A 34 21.18 4.58 35.29
N ILE A 35 21.68 5.48 34.44
CA ILE A 35 22.50 6.63 34.89
C ILE A 35 21.73 7.49 35.89
N ASN A 36 20.47 7.83 35.58
CA ASN A 36 19.63 8.67 36.45
C ASN A 36 19.30 7.96 37.79
N LYS A 37 19.10 6.63 37.79
CA LYS A 37 18.91 5.84 39.01
C LYS A 37 20.15 5.88 39.89
N GLU A 38 21.34 5.76 39.30
CA GLU A 38 22.60 5.83 40.03
C GLU A 38 22.84 7.22 40.63
N GLU A 39 22.59 8.29 39.87
CA GLU A 39 22.70 9.66 40.37
C GLU A 39 21.70 9.95 41.50
N TYR A 40 20.47 9.44 41.37
CA TYR A 40 19.44 9.54 42.39
C TYR A 40 19.86 8.82 43.69
N LYS A 41 20.37 7.58 43.58
CA LYS A 41 20.86 6.81 44.73
C LYS A 41 22.03 7.52 45.42
N ARG A 42 23.05 7.93 44.66
CA ARG A 42 24.20 8.66 45.20
C ARG A 42 23.79 9.94 45.92
N THR A 43 22.83 10.69 45.37
CA THR A 43 22.37 11.93 46.00
C THR A 43 21.55 11.66 47.26
N LYS A 44 20.78 10.58 47.29
CA LYS A 44 20.06 10.15 48.49
C LYS A 44 21.04 9.86 49.64
N ASP A 45 22.11 9.12 49.37
CA ASP A 45 23.14 8.78 50.38
C ASP A 45 23.84 10.04 50.93
N LEU A 46 24.10 11.04 50.06
CA LEU A 46 24.70 12.32 50.45
C LEU A 46 23.78 13.20 51.31
N ILE A 47 22.47 13.11 51.12
CA ILE A 47 21.47 13.81 51.94
C ILE A 47 21.35 13.14 53.31
N GLU A 48 21.33 11.80 53.34
CA GLU A 48 21.34 11.04 54.59
C GLU A 48 22.61 11.32 55.42
N SER A 49 23.73 11.60 54.74
CA SER A 49 24.99 12.05 55.37
C SER A 49 25.00 13.52 55.80
N GLY A 50 23.92 14.28 55.56
CA GLY A 50 23.78 15.70 55.93
C GLY A 50 24.50 16.69 55.02
N ILE A 51 25.05 16.25 53.88
CA ILE A 51 25.91 17.05 53.00
C ILE A 51 25.08 17.82 51.95
N PHE A 52 23.87 17.34 51.62
CA PHE A 52 23.03 17.89 50.55
C PHE A 52 21.62 18.27 51.02
N HIS A 53 20.99 19.20 50.28
CA HIS A 53 19.64 19.72 50.58
C HIS A 53 18.52 18.93 49.86
N GLN A 54 17.37 18.76 50.54
CA GLN A 54 16.19 18.01 50.07
C GLN A 54 15.63 18.50 48.72
N GLY A 55 15.73 19.80 48.41
CA GLY A 55 15.31 20.35 47.12
C GLY A 55 16.02 19.72 45.91
N LYS A 56 17.30 19.31 46.04
CA LYS A 56 18.01 18.62 44.96
C LYS A 56 17.46 17.20 44.73
N TYR A 57 17.09 16.52 45.80
CA TYR A 57 16.49 15.19 45.73
C TYR A 57 15.15 15.19 45.01
N LEU A 58 14.29 16.18 45.29
CA LEU A 58 13.01 16.30 44.59
C LEU A 58 13.18 16.54 43.08
N LYS A 59 14.18 17.35 42.68
CA LYS A 59 14.51 17.55 41.26
C LYS A 59 15.00 16.27 40.60
N LEU A 60 15.90 15.52 41.23
CA LEU A 60 16.38 14.25 40.68
C LEU A 60 15.26 13.20 40.61
N LYS A 61 14.36 13.17 41.59
CA LYS A 61 13.18 12.32 41.54
C LYS A 61 12.28 12.67 40.35
N GLN A 62 12.06 13.96 40.09
CA GLN A 62 11.33 14.41 38.91
C GLN A 62 12.03 13.97 37.61
N THR A 63 13.35 14.19 37.50
CA THR A 63 14.14 13.76 36.34
C THR A 63 14.06 12.25 36.12
N LEU A 64 14.09 11.45 37.19
CA LEU A 64 13.93 10.00 37.10
C LEU A 64 12.56 9.63 36.52
N HIS A 65 11.47 10.22 37.01
CA HIS A 65 10.13 9.96 36.48
C HIS A 65 9.96 10.39 35.01
N LEU A 66 10.56 11.51 34.61
CA LEU A 66 10.59 11.93 33.21
C LEU A 66 11.35 10.92 32.34
N GLN A 67 12.45 10.36 32.86
CA GLN A 67 13.21 9.35 32.14
C GLN A 67 12.46 8.01 32.04
N GLU A 68 11.77 7.59 33.09
CA GLU A 68 10.87 6.42 33.07
C GLU A 68 9.78 6.59 31.99
N GLN A 69 9.17 7.78 31.92
CA GLN A 69 8.20 8.12 30.88
C GLN A 69 8.82 8.03 29.47
N SER A 70 10.03 8.57 29.27
CA SER A 70 10.74 8.48 27.99
C SER A 70 11.02 7.05 27.55
N VAL A 71 11.35 6.14 28.49
CA VAL A 71 11.50 4.71 28.20
C VAL A 71 10.18 4.10 27.74
N VAL A 72 9.09 4.32 28.47
CA VAL A 72 7.76 3.81 28.09
C VAL A 72 7.32 4.31 26.71
N LEU A 73 7.59 5.58 26.40
CA LEU A 73 7.31 6.12 25.07
C LEU A 73 8.16 5.46 23.98
N ALA A 74 9.44 5.19 24.25
CA ALA A 74 10.31 4.47 23.31
C ALA A 74 9.87 3.02 23.10
N GLU A 75 9.40 2.33 24.15
CA GLU A 75 8.84 0.98 24.06
C GLU A 75 7.58 0.95 23.20
N ASN A 76 6.67 1.91 23.41
CA ASN A 76 5.45 2.03 22.61
C ASN A 76 5.78 2.32 21.14
N ASN A 77 6.69 3.25 20.87
CA ASN A 77 7.12 3.56 19.50
C ASN A 77 7.73 2.33 18.81
N LEU A 78 8.57 1.55 19.52
CA LEU A 78 9.13 0.30 19.00
C LEU A 78 8.03 -0.73 18.70
N ARG A 79 7.04 -0.86 19.58
CA ARG A 79 5.89 -1.75 19.37
C ARG A 79 5.07 -1.33 18.16
N ASP A 80 4.83 -0.04 17.97
CA ASP A 80 4.06 0.49 16.84
C ASP A 80 4.76 0.20 15.50
N VAL A 81 6.07 0.43 15.40
CA VAL A 81 6.81 0.14 14.16
C VAL A 81 6.88 -1.36 13.85
N LYS A 82 6.97 -2.22 14.88
CA LYS A 82 6.89 -3.68 14.72
C LYS A 82 5.52 -4.11 14.21
N LEU A 83 4.44 -3.59 14.81
CA LEU A 83 3.06 -3.86 14.41
C LEU A 83 2.82 -3.44 12.94
N ASN A 84 3.30 -2.25 12.56
CA ASN A 84 3.15 -1.76 11.19
C ASN A 84 3.82 -2.68 10.17
N LEU A 85 5.03 -3.18 10.45
CA LEU A 85 5.69 -4.13 9.56
C LEU A 85 4.97 -5.48 9.51
N ALA A 86 4.54 -6.02 10.65
CA ALA A 86 3.78 -7.26 10.71
C ALA A 86 2.49 -7.19 9.88
N GLN A 87 1.76 -6.06 9.95
CA GLN A 87 0.57 -5.82 9.14
C GLN A 87 0.87 -5.78 7.63
N VAL A 88 1.96 -5.14 7.21
CA VAL A 88 2.35 -5.11 5.79
C VAL A 88 2.79 -6.48 5.27
N LEU A 89 3.43 -7.28 6.13
CA LEU A 89 3.80 -8.65 5.81
C LEU A 89 2.65 -9.65 5.95
N LEU A 90 1.48 -9.20 6.41
CA LEU A 90 0.30 -10.04 6.67
C LEU A 90 0.61 -11.19 7.62
N ILE A 91 1.38 -10.92 8.68
CA ILE A 91 1.71 -11.89 9.73
C ILE A 91 0.56 -11.92 10.73
N ASP A 92 -0.02 -13.11 10.94
CA ASP A 92 -1.16 -13.30 11.85
C ASP A 92 -0.76 -13.13 13.33
N ASP A 93 0.43 -13.63 13.71
CA ASP A 93 0.99 -13.46 15.06
C ASP A 93 1.85 -12.20 15.15
N TYR A 94 1.19 -11.06 15.28
CA TYR A 94 1.85 -9.76 15.40
C TYR A 94 2.44 -9.50 16.79
N GLU A 95 2.01 -10.22 17.84
CA GLU A 95 2.49 -9.99 19.21
C GLU A 95 3.89 -10.57 19.43
N SER A 96 4.20 -11.72 18.81
CA SER A 96 5.52 -12.34 18.90
C SER A 96 6.50 -11.88 17.82
N PHE A 97 6.09 -10.96 16.93
CA PHE A 97 6.91 -10.55 15.80
C PHE A 97 8.15 -9.76 16.24
N ASP A 98 9.32 -10.19 15.76
CA ASP A 98 10.56 -9.44 15.87
C ASP A 98 11.41 -9.58 14.61
N ILE A 99 12.32 -8.63 14.43
CA ILE A 99 13.34 -8.68 13.39
C ILE A 99 14.61 -9.35 13.93
N ALA A 100 15.34 -10.02 13.04
CA ALA A 100 16.70 -10.48 13.36
C ALA A 100 17.64 -9.27 13.47
N ASP A 101 18.48 -9.28 14.50
CA ASP A 101 19.52 -8.26 14.68
C ASP A 101 20.78 -8.75 13.94
N GLU A 102 20.80 -8.57 12.61
CA GLU A 102 21.95 -8.87 11.77
C GLU A 102 22.75 -7.61 11.43
N ASP A 103 24.07 -7.67 11.62
CA ASP A 103 24.98 -6.65 11.15
C ASP A 103 25.14 -6.78 9.63
N PHE A 104 24.42 -5.95 8.89
CA PHE A 104 24.63 -5.83 7.46
C PHE A 104 25.83 -4.94 7.17
N SER A 105 26.91 -5.50 6.65
CA SER A 105 27.93 -4.70 5.98
C SER A 105 27.36 -4.22 4.64
N ILE A 106 26.53 -3.18 4.66
CA ILE A 106 26.00 -2.58 3.44
C ILE A 106 27.15 -1.79 2.81
N PRO A 107 27.71 -2.23 1.66
CA PRO A 107 28.71 -1.43 0.98
C PRO A 107 28.10 -0.09 0.58
N PHE A 108 28.89 0.98 0.68
CA PHE A 108 28.46 2.27 0.14
C PHE A 108 28.14 2.10 -1.34
N SER A 109 26.98 2.64 -1.74
CA SER A 109 26.51 2.52 -3.12
C SER A 109 27.27 3.49 -4.02
N ASP A 110 27.84 2.99 -5.11
CA ASP A 110 28.48 3.79 -6.17
C ASP A 110 27.47 4.72 -6.91
N ILE A 111 26.19 4.70 -6.53
CA ILE A 111 25.18 5.62 -7.05
C ILE A 111 25.60 7.08 -6.89
N LEU A 112 26.29 7.42 -5.80
CA LEU A 112 26.78 8.78 -5.56
C LEU A 112 27.93 9.19 -6.49
N GLU A 113 28.57 8.24 -7.17
CA GLU A 113 29.62 8.50 -8.16
C GLU A 113 29.06 8.86 -9.54
N ASN A 114 27.76 8.62 -9.78
CA ASN A 114 27.09 8.90 -11.04
C ASN A 114 26.53 10.33 -11.07
N SER A 115 26.52 10.96 -12.25
CA SER A 115 25.91 12.28 -12.40
C SER A 115 24.37 12.21 -12.28
N PRO A 116 23.70 13.29 -11.82
CA PRO A 116 22.24 13.33 -11.76
C PRO A 116 21.55 13.01 -13.10
N LYS A 117 22.18 13.37 -14.21
CA LYS A 117 21.68 13.09 -15.56
C LYS A 117 21.72 11.60 -15.89
N GLU A 118 22.81 10.92 -15.57
CA GLU A 118 22.95 9.47 -15.78
C GLU A 118 21.96 8.68 -14.93
N ILE A 119 21.77 9.08 -13.67
CA ILE A 119 20.77 8.50 -12.78
C ILE A 119 19.36 8.66 -13.36
N PHE A 120 19.04 9.85 -13.88
CA PHE A 120 17.74 10.13 -14.48
C PHE A 120 17.46 9.32 -15.75
N GLU A 121 18.41 9.27 -16.69
CA GLU A 121 18.24 8.49 -17.93
C GLU A 121 18.15 6.99 -17.63
N LYS A 122 18.92 6.49 -16.67
CA LYS A 122 18.79 5.10 -16.21
C LYS A 122 17.43 4.86 -15.57
N ALA A 123 16.95 5.77 -14.72
CA ALA A 123 15.64 5.67 -14.06
C ALA A 123 14.48 5.54 -15.07
N LYS A 124 14.48 6.33 -16.15
CA LYS A 124 13.48 6.22 -17.23
C LYS A 124 13.34 4.80 -17.79
N SER A 125 14.46 4.07 -17.90
CA SER A 125 14.47 2.74 -18.53
C SER A 125 13.77 1.65 -17.71
N PHE A 126 13.75 1.76 -16.38
CA PHE A 126 13.25 0.70 -15.50
C PHE A 126 12.05 1.10 -14.64
N ARG A 127 11.86 2.39 -14.34
CA ARG A 127 10.76 2.87 -13.50
C ARG A 127 9.39 2.55 -14.09
N ASN A 128 8.58 1.85 -13.31
CA ASN A 128 7.29 1.34 -13.75
C ASN A 128 6.21 2.44 -13.88
N ASP A 129 6.30 3.50 -13.08
CA ASP A 129 5.43 4.68 -13.14
C ASP A 129 5.61 5.48 -14.44
N ILE A 130 6.85 5.61 -14.93
CA ILE A 130 7.15 6.25 -16.21
C ILE A 130 6.56 5.43 -17.36
N LYS A 131 6.76 4.10 -17.36
CA LYS A 131 6.18 3.20 -18.36
C LYS A 131 4.65 3.22 -18.37
N LEU A 132 4.03 3.38 -17.20
CA LEU A 132 2.59 3.54 -17.08
C LEU A 132 2.13 4.85 -17.74
N ALA A 133 2.83 5.96 -17.49
CA ALA A 133 2.52 7.25 -18.12
C ALA A 133 2.64 7.20 -19.65
N GLU A 134 3.69 6.58 -20.18
CA GLU A 134 3.88 6.36 -21.62
C GLU A 134 2.74 5.51 -22.22
N THR A 135 2.33 4.46 -21.51
CA THR A 135 1.21 3.60 -21.92
C THR A 135 -0.09 4.41 -21.96
N ASN A 136 -0.34 5.25 -20.96
CA ASN A 136 -1.53 6.10 -20.91
C ASN A 136 -1.58 7.12 -22.06
N ILE A 137 -0.43 7.68 -22.45
CA ILE A 137 -0.33 8.53 -23.65
C ILE A 137 -0.70 7.73 -24.90
N SER A 138 -0.14 6.52 -25.07
CA SER A 138 -0.46 5.66 -26.21
C SER A 138 -1.94 5.27 -26.27
N ILE A 139 -2.57 5.05 -25.12
CA ILE A 139 -4.03 4.82 -25.02
C ILE A 139 -4.78 6.06 -25.49
N ALA A 140 -4.45 7.24 -24.98
CA ALA A 140 -5.11 8.49 -25.38
C ALA A 140 -4.96 8.77 -26.90
N GLU A 141 -3.79 8.48 -27.48
CA GLU A 141 -3.59 8.58 -28.93
C GLU A 141 -4.47 7.61 -29.72
N LYS A 142 -4.64 6.38 -29.23
CA LYS A 142 -5.56 5.39 -29.83
C LYS A 142 -7.01 5.83 -29.69
N ASP A 143 -7.41 6.39 -28.56
CA ASP A 143 -8.75 6.92 -28.34
C ASP A 143 -9.06 8.07 -29.30
N ILE A 144 -8.08 8.95 -29.56
CA ILE A 144 -8.20 9.98 -30.61
C ILE A 144 -8.37 9.34 -31.99
N LYS A 145 -7.60 8.28 -32.31
CA LYS A 145 -7.73 7.56 -33.59
C LYS A 145 -9.11 6.89 -33.74
N ILE A 146 -9.63 6.30 -32.66
CA ILE A 146 -11.00 5.73 -32.60
C ILE A 146 -12.04 6.85 -32.79
N ALA A 147 -11.89 7.98 -32.11
CA ALA A 147 -12.79 9.12 -32.28
C ALA A 147 -12.79 9.65 -33.72
N ARG A 148 -11.61 9.67 -34.38
CA ARG A 148 -11.49 10.03 -35.79
C ARG A 148 -12.09 8.99 -36.73
N SER A 149 -12.04 7.70 -36.39
CA SER A 149 -12.60 6.63 -37.25
C SER A 149 -14.12 6.70 -37.35
N PHE A 150 -14.83 7.34 -36.41
CA PHE A 150 -16.25 7.65 -36.56
C PHE A 150 -16.59 8.55 -37.76
N ARG A 151 -15.60 9.21 -38.37
CA ARG A 151 -15.77 9.96 -39.62
C ARG A 151 -15.58 9.09 -40.88
N LEU A 152 -15.20 7.83 -40.72
CA LEU A 152 -15.01 6.87 -41.80
C LEU A 152 -16.22 5.94 -41.88
N PRO A 153 -16.56 5.41 -43.07
CA PRO A 153 -17.61 4.42 -43.19
C PRO A 153 -17.24 3.14 -42.41
N SER A 154 -18.19 2.64 -41.61
CA SER A 154 -18.06 1.33 -40.98
C SER A 154 -18.55 0.27 -41.96
N ILE A 155 -17.71 -0.73 -42.24
CA ILE A 155 -18.09 -1.90 -43.03
C ILE A 155 -18.42 -3.00 -42.03
N THR A 156 -19.67 -3.43 -42.03
CA THR A 156 -20.13 -4.59 -41.26
C THR A 156 -20.66 -5.63 -42.24
N SER A 157 -20.33 -6.89 -42.03
CA SER A 157 -20.85 -8.01 -42.82
C SER A 157 -21.56 -8.98 -41.89
N PHE A 158 -22.67 -9.51 -42.36
CA PHE A 158 -23.46 -10.49 -41.66
C PHE A 158 -23.89 -11.58 -42.63
N TYR A 159 -23.84 -12.83 -42.17
CA TYR A 159 -24.25 -13.99 -42.93
C TYR A 159 -25.28 -14.76 -42.10
N SER A 160 -26.46 -15.02 -42.68
CA SER A 160 -27.50 -15.81 -42.06
C SER A 160 -28.05 -16.82 -43.05
N TRP A 161 -28.18 -18.06 -42.58
CA TRP A 161 -28.85 -19.13 -43.30
C TRP A 161 -30.01 -19.61 -42.43
N ASN A 162 -31.23 -19.51 -42.95
CA ASN A 162 -32.44 -19.94 -42.28
C ASN A 162 -33.33 -20.72 -43.26
N THR A 163 -34.00 -21.76 -42.77
CA THR A 163 -35.02 -22.50 -43.51
C THR A 163 -36.34 -22.34 -42.77
N ARG A 164 -37.31 -21.66 -43.41
CA ARG A 164 -38.71 -21.61 -42.98
C ARG A 164 -39.54 -22.35 -44.00
N ILE A 165 -40.31 -23.33 -43.54
CA ILE A 165 -41.31 -24.04 -44.34
C ILE A 165 -42.66 -23.66 -43.74
N SER A 166 -43.54 -23.08 -44.55
CA SER A 166 -44.97 -22.95 -44.25
C SER A 166 -45.74 -23.76 -45.28
N TYR A 167 -46.56 -24.70 -44.83
CA TYR A 167 -47.54 -25.35 -45.68
C TYR A 167 -48.82 -24.53 -45.64
N LEU A 168 -49.18 -23.93 -46.78
CA LEU A 168 -50.48 -23.31 -46.97
C LEU A 168 -51.24 -24.13 -48.02
N ASP A 169 -51.64 -25.34 -47.62
CA ASP A 169 -52.29 -26.30 -48.52
C ASP A 169 -53.78 -26.02 -48.76
N ASN A 170 -54.33 -24.92 -48.25
CA ASN A 170 -55.67 -24.45 -48.59
C ASN A 170 -55.72 -22.93 -48.45
N LEU A 171 -55.54 -22.22 -49.57
CA LEU A 171 -56.17 -20.92 -49.70
C LEU A 171 -57.66 -21.19 -49.99
N PRO A 172 -58.58 -20.94 -49.05
CA PRO A 172 -60.00 -21.01 -49.38
C PRO A 172 -60.26 -20.09 -50.57
N SER A 173 -60.97 -20.60 -51.58
CA SER A 173 -61.42 -19.77 -52.69
C SER A 173 -62.24 -18.58 -52.17
N PHE A 174 -62.40 -17.54 -52.99
CA PHE A 174 -63.24 -16.40 -52.60
C PHE A 174 -64.67 -16.85 -52.21
N GLU A 175 -65.19 -17.89 -52.86
CA GLU A 175 -66.45 -18.57 -52.49
C GLU A 175 -66.36 -19.21 -51.09
N ASP A 176 -65.30 -19.97 -50.80
CA ASP A 176 -65.12 -20.65 -49.50
C ASP A 176 -64.99 -19.65 -48.34
N GLN A 177 -64.38 -18.48 -48.57
CA GLN A 177 -64.32 -17.39 -47.59
C GLN A 177 -65.68 -16.73 -47.35
N PHE A 178 -66.52 -16.64 -48.37
CA PHE A 178 -67.88 -16.10 -48.25
C PHE A 178 -68.77 -17.02 -47.41
N ASP A 179 -68.67 -18.33 -47.60
CA ASP A 179 -69.46 -19.31 -46.84
C ASP A 179 -68.97 -19.44 -45.39
N LEU A 180 -67.66 -19.44 -45.13
CA LEU A 180 -67.10 -19.48 -43.77
C LEU A 180 -67.46 -18.24 -42.93
N ASN A 181 -67.57 -17.06 -43.56
CA ASN A 181 -67.97 -15.83 -42.88
C ASN A 181 -69.50 -15.69 -42.73
N LYS A 182 -70.30 -16.27 -43.63
CA LYS A 182 -71.77 -16.29 -43.51
C LYS A 182 -72.25 -17.07 -42.29
N VAL A 183 -71.61 -18.21 -41.98
CA VAL A 183 -72.02 -19.06 -40.85
C VAL A 183 -71.68 -18.44 -39.49
N LYS A 184 -70.71 -17.52 -39.43
CA LYS A 184 -70.26 -16.89 -38.17
C LYS A 184 -71.19 -15.78 -37.64
N HIS A 185 -72.24 -15.42 -38.37
CA HIS A 185 -73.15 -14.32 -38.05
C HIS A 185 -74.64 -14.72 -37.99
N MET A 186 -74.95 -16.02 -37.95
CA MET A 186 -76.29 -16.53 -37.60
C MET A 186 -76.22 -17.31 -36.28
N ASP A 187 -75.89 -16.56 -35.22
CA ASP A 187 -76.37 -16.72 -33.83
C ASP A 187 -76.14 -15.38 -33.10
#